data_AF-A0A8T5AXV2-F1
#
_entry.id   AF-A0A8T5AXV2-F1
#
_cell.length_a   1.000
_cell.length_b   1.000
_cell.length_c   1.000
_cell.angle_alpha   90.00
_cell.angle_beta   90.00
_cell.angle_gamma   90.00
#
_symmetry.space_group_name_H-M   'P 1'
#
loop_
_entity.id
_entity.type
_entity.pdbx_description
1 polymer ?
#
loop_
_entity_poly.entity_id
_entity_poly.type
_entity_poly.pdbx_seq_one_letter_code
_entity_poly.pdbx_strand_id
1 'polypeptide(L)' 'MAAKNKKAQRKVNILEMSNAQRIKVVEKIRKNLRQSIIEAKLLKILLQYETITINGHVVFSESNSLNGLTLRTDFL' A
#
# COMPACT_ATOMS: atom_id res chain seq x y z
N MET A 1 4.36 -16.71 -28.44
CA MET A 1 4.72 -17.10 -27.06
C MET A 1 4.03 -16.17 -26.08
N ALA A 2 2.93 -16.59 -25.46
CA ALA A 2 2.25 -15.77 -24.45
C ALA A 2 1.50 -16.66 -23.45
N ALA A 3 2.15 -17.00 -22.34
CA ALA A 3 1.47 -17.56 -21.18
C ALA A 3 1.22 -16.42 -20.17
N LYS A 4 0.18 -15.61 -20.40
CA LYS A 4 -0.37 -14.72 -19.35
C LYS A 4 -1.11 -15.60 -18.34
N ASN A 5 -0.39 -16.19 -17.41
CA ASN A 5 -0.95 -16.89 -16.25
C ASN A 5 -1.54 -15.85 -15.27
N LYS A 6 -2.67 -15.23 -15.65
CA LYS A 6 -3.52 -14.51 -14.70
C LYS A 6 -4.20 -15.56 -13.82
N LYS A 7 -3.61 -15.88 -12.67
CA LYS A 7 -4.30 -16.61 -11.60
C LYS A 7 -5.57 -15.82 -11.27
N ALA A 8 -6.73 -16.32 -11.71
CA ALA A 8 -8.01 -15.72 -11.40
C ALA A 8 -8.12 -15.67 -9.87
N GLN A 9 -8.15 -14.45 -9.30
CA GLN A 9 -8.47 -14.28 -7.90
C GLN A 9 -9.90 -14.79 -7.72
N ARG A 10 -10.04 -16.01 -7.18
CA ARG A 10 -11.34 -16.59 -6.84
C ARG A 10 -12.01 -15.64 -5.85
N LYS A 11 -13.04 -14.93 -6.31
CA LYS A 11 -13.90 -14.12 -5.46
C LYS A 11 -14.53 -15.06 -4.43
N VAL A 12 -14.21 -14.85 -3.16
CA VAL A 12 -14.75 -15.65 -2.06
C VAL A 12 -16.17 -15.14 -1.80
N ASN A 13 -17.19 -15.97 -2.08
CA ASN A 13 -18.57 -15.63 -1.78
C ASN A 13 -18.85 -15.90 -0.29
N ILE A 14 -18.73 -14.86 0.53
CA ILE A 14 -18.84 -14.95 2.00
C ILE A 14 -20.25 -15.36 2.44
N LEU A 15 -21.27 -15.10 1.62
CA LEU A 15 -22.68 -15.35 1.97
C LEU A 15 -23.04 -16.84 1.96
N GLU A 16 -22.37 -17.64 1.13
CA GLU A 16 -22.60 -19.08 0.98
C GLU A 16 -21.75 -19.92 1.96
N MET A 17 -20.89 -19.28 2.76
CA MET A 17 -19.96 -19.96 3.66
C MET A 17 -20.60 -20.30 5.02
N SER A 18 -20.18 -21.43 5.59
CA SER A 18 -20.54 -21.76 6.97
C SER A 18 -19.97 -20.72 7.94
N ASN A 19 -20.59 -20.57 9.13
CA ASN A 19 -20.14 -19.58 10.12
C ASN A 19 -18.66 -19.76 10.49
N ALA A 20 -18.21 -21.00 10.68
CA ALA A 20 -16.81 -21.30 11.00
C ALA A 20 -15.85 -20.87 9.88
N GLN A 21 -16.25 -21.04 8.61
CA GLN A 21 -15.45 -20.62 7.47
C GLN A 21 -15.44 -19.08 7.33
N ARG A 22 -16.57 -18.41 7.57
CA ARG A 22 -16.66 -16.94 7.58
C ARG A 22 -15.75 -16.32 8.62
N ILE A 23 -15.74 -16.85 9.84
CA ILE A 23 -14.88 -16.36 10.93
C ILE A 23 -13.40 -16.43 10.51
N LYS A 24 -12.94 -17.57 9.98
CA LYS A 24 -11.56 -17.73 9.49
C LYS A 24 -11.19 -16.74 8.39
N VAL A 25 -12.11 -16.48 7.45
CA VAL A 25 -11.89 -15.49 6.39
C VAL A 25 -11.79 -14.08 6.94
N VAL A 26 -12.68 -13.68 7.84
CA VAL A 26 -12.68 -12.35 8.45
C VAL A 26 -11.42 -12.13 9.29
N GLU A 27 -10.99 -13.12 10.08
CA GLU A 27 -9.75 -13.03 10.85
C GLU A 27 -8.53 -12.88 9.95
N LYS A 28 -8.46 -13.65 8.86
CA LYS A 28 -7.39 -13.55 7.88
C LYS A 28 -7.36 -12.17 7.22
N ILE A 29 -8.51 -11.63 6.81
CA ILE A 29 -8.61 -10.30 6.22
C ILE A 29 -8.17 -9.23 7.23
N ARG A 30 -8.64 -9.30 8.48
CA ARG A 30 -8.24 -8.37 9.55
C ARG A 30 -6.73 -8.40 9.80
N LYS A 31 -6.13 -9.59 9.84
CA LYS A 31 -4.68 -9.75 10.01
C LYS A 31 -3.91 -9.10 8.87
N ASN A 32 -4.31 -9.35 7.63
CA ASN A 32 -3.67 -8.77 6.45
C ASN A 32 -3.81 -7.24 6.40
N LEU A 33 -4.99 -6.71 6.74
CA LEU A 33 -5.22 -5.27 6.80
C LEU A 33 -4.35 -4.61 7.87
N ARG A 34 -4.25 -5.22 9.06
CA ARG A 34 -3.36 -4.73 10.12
C ARG A 34 -1.89 -4.75 9.68
N GLN A 35 -1.45 -5.83 9.04
CA GLN A 35 -0.10 -5.94 8.52
C GLN A 35 0.19 -4.84 7.48
N SER A 36 -0.71 -4.63 6.51
CA SER A 36 -0.56 -3.57 5.50
C SER A 36 -0.52 -2.16 6.11
N ILE A 37 -1.32 -1.89 7.14
CA ILE A 37 -1.29 -0.62 7.86
C ILE A 37 0.05 -0.43 8.58
N ILE A 38 0.57 -1.48 9.22
CA ILE A 38 1.87 -1.44 9.91
C ILE A 38 2.99 -1.22 8.89
N GLU A 39 2.99 -1.94 7.78
CA GLU A 39 3.96 -1.78 6.69
C GLU A 39 3.92 -0.37 6.11
N ALA A 40 2.73 0.19 5.86
CA ALA A 40 2.58 1.56 5.38
C ALA A 40 3.10 2.60 6.40
N LYS A 41 2.86 2.37 7.70
CA LYS A 41 3.41 3.23 8.76
C LYS A 41 4.93 3.14 8.82
N LEU A 42 5.50 1.94 8.76
CA LEU A 42 6.95 1.74 8.74
C LEU A 42 7.60 2.37 7.51
N LEU A 43 7.01 2.20 6.32
CA LEU A 43 7.47 2.85 5.09
C LEU A 43 7.42 4.37 5.19
N LYS A 44 6.35 4.94 5.76
CA LYS A 44 6.26 6.38 6.00
C LYS A 44 7.37 6.86 6.93
N ILE A 45 7.63 6.13 8.00
CA ILE A 45 8.70 6.46 8.95
C ILE A 45 10.07 6.38 8.26
N LEU A 46 10.34 5.31 7.51
CA LEU A 46 11.58 5.16 6.75
C LEU A 46 11.77 6.32 5.76
N LEU A 47 10.73 6.66 5.00
CA LEU A 47 10.75 7.81 4.10
C LEU A 47 10.98 9.14 4.83
N GLN A 48 10.44 9.31 6.05
CA GLN A 48 10.66 10.52 6.86
C GLN A 48 12.13 10.71 7.26
N TYR A 49 12.86 9.61 7.48
CA TYR A 49 14.28 9.65 7.84
C TYR A 49 15.22 9.62 6.62
N GLU A 50 14.70 9.35 5.42
CA GLU A 50 15.50 9.28 4.22
C GLU A 50 15.62 10.67 3.57
N THR A 51 16.87 11.10 3.33
CA THR A 51 17.14 12.34 2.61
C THR A 51 16.95 12.06 1.11
N ILE A 52 15.86 12.57 0.53
CA ILE A 52 15.58 12.40 -0.89
C ILE A 52 16.39 13.44 -1.67
N THR A 53 17.25 12.96 -2.56
CA THR A 53 18.01 13.81 -3.49
C THR A 53 17.53 13.60 -4.92
N ILE A 54 17.29 14.69 -5.64
CA ILE A 54 17.03 14.69 -7.09
C ILE A 54 18.13 15.53 -7.73
N ASN A 55 18.85 14.95 -8.70
CA ASN A 55 19.96 15.61 -9.40
C ASN A 55 21.04 16.18 -8.46
N GLY A 56 21.29 15.51 -7.32
CA GLY A 56 22.24 15.98 -6.31
C GLY A 56 21.71 17.07 -5.37
N HIS A 57 20.48 17.54 -5.56
CA HIS A 57 19.81 18.50 -4.66
C HIS A 57 18.87 17.79 -3.70
N VAL A 58 18.95 18.10 -2.40
CA VAL A 58 18.04 17.58 -1.39
C VAL A 58 16.65 18.22 -1.58
N VAL A 59 15.65 17.41 -1.89
CA VAL A 59 14.26 17.85 -2.09
C VAL A 59 13.35 17.52 -0.90
N PHE A 60 13.76 16.59 -0.05
CA PHE A 60 13.10 16.25 1.21
C PHE A 60 14.13 15.74 2.23
N SER A 61 14.01 16.20 3.48
CA SER A 61 14.76 15.66 4.62
C SER A 61 13.88 15.73 5.86
N GLU A 62 14.28 15.06 6.94
CA GLU A 62 13.56 15.11 8.22
C GLU A 62 13.35 16.57 8.71
N SER A 63 14.32 17.45 8.42
CA SER A 63 14.29 18.87 8.75
C SER A 63 13.57 19.78 7.74
N ASN A 64 13.26 19.30 6.53
CA ASN A 64 12.73 20.13 5.45
C ASN A 64 11.56 19.45 4.72
N SER A 65 10.42 20.14 4.64
CA SER A 65 9.27 19.68 3.85
C SER A 65 9.62 19.51 2.37
N LEU A 66 8.91 18.59 1.70
CA LEU A 66 9.09 18.30 0.28
C LEU A 66 8.88 19.57 -0.56
N ASN A 67 9.96 20.08 -1.14
CA ASN A 67 9.93 21.30 -1.96
C ASN A 67 10.13 20.95 -3.44
N GLY A 68 9.40 21.63 -4.33
CA GLY A 68 9.57 21.50 -5.78
C GLY A 68 8.67 20.48 -6.48
N LEU A 69 7.77 19.79 -5.76
CA LEU A 69 6.74 18.93 -6.37
C LEU A 69 5.35 19.56 -6.22
N THR A 70 4.87 20.19 -7.29
CA THR A 70 3.48 20.67 -7.40
C THR A 70 2.61 19.61 -8.08
N LEU A 71 1.54 19.17 -7.42
CA LEU A 71 0.48 18.40 -8.06
C LEU A 71 -0.19 19.27 -9.12
N ARG A 72 0.03 19.00 -10.41
CA ARG A 72 -0.78 19.60 -11.48
C ARG A 72 -2.19 19.02 -11.40
N THR A 73 -3.11 19.79 -10.86
CA THR A 73 -4.55 19.49 -10.84
C THR A 73 -5.23 20.05 -12.09
N ASP A 74 -4.72 19.73 -13.27
CA ASP A 74 -5.22 20.30 -14.55
C ASP A 74 -6.14 19.34 -15.32
N PHE A 75 -6.85 18.45 -14.62
CA PHE A 75 -7.85 17.56 -15.21
C PHE A 75 -9.12 17.52 -14.34
N LEU A 76 -9.91 18.58 -14.42
CA LEU A 76 -11.34 18.60 -14.08
C LEU A 76 -12.11 19.27 -15.23
#